data_AF-W8YMP3-F1
#
_entry.id   AF-W8YMP3-F1
#
_cell.length_a   1.000
_cell.length_b   1.000
_cell.length_c   1.000
_cell.angle_alpha   90.00
_cell.angle_beta   90.00
_cell.angle_gamma   90.00
#
_symmetry.space_group_name_H-M   'P 1'
#
loop_
_entity.id
_entity.type
_entity.pdbx_description
1 polymer ?
#
loop_
_entity_poly.entity_id
_entity_poly.type
_entity_poly.pdbx_seq_one_letter_code
_entity_poly.pdbx_strand_id
1 'polypeptide(L)'
;MLKFYPKFIALFIFFLTLQRNPSPPVKLEFQQTQVTVNILPVGLDATGRMLVEDNLEVVSWYKQSAVPGNQGNALLAGHRDWKGELGPFQYLENIQKGEHILIQYENQEVRTFQVIEKQVYHAEEVPASVMNIQEGPRVTLITCTGKFIREKGGYQDRLVVIFQSI
;
A
#
# COMPACT_ATOMS: atom_id res chain seq x y z
N MET A 1 -13.82 5.06 4.13
CA MET A 1 -13.08 3.88 3.62
C MET A 1 -13.17 3.90 2.09
N LEU A 2 -12.03 3.80 1.39
CA LEU A 2 -11.85 4.23 -0.01
C LEU A 2 -12.45 3.24 -1.01
N LYS A 3 -13.17 3.75 -2.02
CA LYS A 3 -13.75 2.96 -3.12
C LYS A 3 -12.81 2.97 -4.32
N PHE A 4 -12.60 1.80 -4.93
CA PHE A 4 -11.82 1.65 -6.16
C PHE A 4 -12.73 1.63 -7.38
N TYR A 5 -12.38 2.40 -8.43
CA TYR A 5 -13.12 2.44 -9.69
C TYR A 5 -12.19 2.08 -10.86
N PRO A 6 -12.29 0.88 -11.45
CA PRO A 6 -11.54 0.56 -12.66
C PRO A 6 -12.23 1.21 -13.88
N LYS A 7 -11.50 2.00 -14.66
CA LYS A 7 -11.93 2.43 -16.01
C LYS A 7 -11.43 1.42 -17.06
N PHE A 8 -12.24 1.26 -18.10
CA PHE A 8 -12.28 0.18 -19.09
C PHE A 8 -11.00 -0.06 -19.94
N ILE A 9 -10.99 -1.29 -20.45
CA ILE A 9 -10.08 -2.06 -21.32
C ILE A 9 -9.44 -1.28 -22.49
N ALA A 10 -8.13 -1.44 -22.66
CA ALA A 10 -7.43 -1.19 -23.93
C ALA A 10 -6.76 -2.49 -24.43
N LEU A 11 -6.99 -2.79 -25.71
CA LEU A 11 -6.51 -3.94 -26.45
C LEU A 11 -4.99 -3.83 -26.67
N PHE A 12 -4.19 -4.80 -26.20
CA PHE A 12 -2.74 -4.80 -26.38
C PHE A 12 -2.27 -5.92 -27.32
N ILE A 13 -1.54 -5.52 -28.37
CA ILE A 13 -0.83 -6.37 -29.33
C ILE A 13 0.32 -7.12 -28.63
N PHE A 14 0.45 -8.41 -28.94
CA PHE A 14 1.39 -9.35 -28.33
C PHE A 14 2.80 -9.20 -28.95
N PHE A 15 3.77 -8.68 -28.19
CA PHE A 15 5.20 -8.89 -28.45
C PHE A 15 5.74 -9.86 -27.40
N LEU A 16 6.12 -11.07 -27.84
CA LEU A 16 6.76 -12.11 -27.02
C LEU A 16 8.19 -11.69 -26.64
N THR A 17 8.30 -10.86 -25.60
CA THR A 17 9.46 -10.90 -24.71
C THR A 17 9.17 -11.94 -23.64
N LEU A 18 10.17 -12.67 -23.15
CA LEU A 18 10.04 -13.51 -21.96
C LEU A 18 9.70 -12.61 -20.77
N GLN A 19 8.43 -12.25 -20.63
CA GLN A 19 7.94 -11.46 -19.51
C GLN A 19 7.96 -12.40 -18.30
N ARG A 20 9.06 -12.38 -17.57
CA ARG A 20 9.17 -13.05 -16.27
C ARG A 20 8.02 -12.49 -15.43
N ASN A 21 7.01 -13.31 -15.14
CA ASN A 21 5.91 -12.89 -14.28
C ASN A 21 6.53 -12.37 -12.98
N PRO A 22 6.25 -11.12 -12.59
CA PRO A 22 6.87 -10.55 -11.41
C PRO A 22 6.44 -11.33 -10.17
N SER A 23 7.41 -11.65 -9.32
CA SER A 23 7.17 -12.42 -8.10
C SER A 23 6.33 -11.60 -7.12
N PRO A 24 5.33 -12.21 -6.44
CA PRO A 24 4.56 -11.51 -5.41
C PRO A 24 5.44 -11.01 -4.25
N PRO A 25 5.13 -9.84 -3.67
CA PRO A 25 5.78 -9.36 -2.46
C PRO A 25 5.27 -10.15 -1.23
N VAL A 26 6.15 -10.46 -0.28
CA VAL A 26 5.82 -11.27 0.91
C VAL A 26 6.14 -10.59 2.23
N LYS A 27 7.02 -9.59 2.25
CA LYS A 27 7.45 -8.92 3.47
C LYS A 27 7.87 -7.48 3.20
N LEU A 28 7.55 -6.59 4.14
CA LEU A 28 7.97 -5.20 4.17
C LEU A 28 8.78 -4.95 5.45
N GLU A 29 9.90 -4.25 5.32
CA GLU A 29 10.73 -3.81 6.46
C GLU A 29 10.97 -2.31 6.39
N PHE A 30 10.72 -1.60 7.49
CA PHE A 30 11.14 -0.22 7.66
C PHE A 30 12.58 -0.20 8.17
N GLN A 31 13.56 0.19 7.34
CA GLN A 31 14.98 0.06 7.71
C GLN A 31 15.35 0.86 8.96
N GLN A 32 14.70 2.00 9.17
CA GLN A 32 14.98 2.90 10.30
C GLN A 32 14.60 2.28 11.66
N THR A 33 13.58 1.44 11.70
CA THR A 33 13.06 0.83 12.94
C THR A 33 13.30 -0.68 13.02
N GLN A 34 13.70 -1.30 11.91
CA GLN A 34 13.83 -2.75 11.71
C GLN A 34 12.50 -3.51 11.91
N VAL A 35 11.38 -2.79 11.98
CA VAL A 35 10.06 -3.38 12.09
C VAL A 35 9.72 -4.05 10.76
N THR A 36 9.30 -5.30 10.88
CA THR A 36 8.97 -6.18 9.76
C THR A 36 7.51 -6.59 9.82
N VAL A 37 6.84 -6.60 8.67
CA VAL A 37 5.45 -7.07 8.52
C VAL A 37 5.32 -7.98 7.30
N ASN A 38 4.36 -8.91 7.36
CA ASN A 38 4.04 -9.78 6.23
C ASN A 38 3.19 -9.00 5.21
N ILE A 39 3.42 -9.27 3.92
CA ILE A 39 2.58 -8.76 2.84
C ILE A 39 1.68 -9.89 2.37
N LEU A 40 0.36 -9.70 2.40
CA LEU A 40 -0.62 -10.68 1.91
C LEU A 40 -1.42 -10.14 0.71
N PRO A 41 -1.60 -10.94 -0.36
CA PRO A 41 -2.39 -10.53 -1.51
C PRO A 41 -3.88 -10.55 -1.19
N VAL A 42 -4.56 -9.44 -1.48
CA VAL A 42 -6.00 -9.28 -1.26
C VAL A 42 -6.72 -8.85 -2.53
N GLY A 43 -8.04 -9.08 -2.56
CA GLY A 43 -8.93 -8.60 -3.61
C GLY A 43 -9.77 -7.40 -3.16
N LEU A 44 -10.92 -7.22 -3.82
CA LEU A 44 -11.95 -6.28 -3.42
C LEU A 44 -13.10 -7.02 -2.73
N ASP A 45 -13.82 -6.33 -1.85
CA ASP A 45 -15.11 -6.76 -1.33
C ASP A 45 -16.23 -6.56 -2.38
N ALA A 46 -17.45 -7.00 -2.03
CA ALA A 46 -18.63 -6.88 -2.90
C ALA A 46 -19.02 -5.44 -3.26
N THR A 47 -18.47 -4.44 -2.56
CA THR A 47 -18.72 -3.01 -2.78
C THR A 47 -17.58 -2.31 -3.54
N GLY A 48 -16.56 -3.05 -3.96
CA GLY A 48 -15.40 -2.52 -4.66
C GLY A 48 -14.38 -1.85 -3.75
N ARG A 49 -14.38 -2.14 -2.44
CA ARG A 49 -13.34 -1.69 -1.51
C ARG A 49 -12.25 -2.73 -1.40
N MET A 50 -10.99 -2.29 -1.31
CA MET A 50 -9.88 -3.20 -1.01
C MET A 50 -10.11 -3.86 0.34
N LEU A 51 -9.99 -5.19 0.38
CA LEU A 51 -9.98 -5.94 1.63
C LEU A 51 -8.71 -5.58 2.41
N VAL A 52 -8.82 -5.49 3.73
CA VAL A 52 -7.67 -5.30 4.62
C VAL A 52 -7.73 -6.41 5.65
N GLU A 53 -6.59 -7.06 5.89
CA GLU A 53 -6.47 -8.15 6.85
C GLU A 53 -6.57 -7.60 8.29
N ASP A 54 -7.39 -8.23 9.13
CA ASP A 54 -7.60 -7.85 10.53
C ASP A 54 -6.42 -8.31 11.43
N ASN A 55 -5.19 -7.93 11.05
CA ASN A 55 -3.94 -8.29 11.72
C ASN A 55 -2.95 -7.12 11.70
N LEU A 56 -2.39 -6.78 12.86
CA LEU A 56 -1.43 -5.67 13.00
C LEU A 56 -0.08 -5.95 12.33
N GLU A 57 0.33 -7.21 12.20
CA GLU A 57 1.61 -7.61 11.61
C GLU A 57 1.51 -7.90 10.10
N VAL A 58 0.39 -7.51 9.48
CA VAL A 58 0.12 -7.72 8.06
C VAL A 58 -0.15 -6.40 7.36
N VAL A 59 0.36 -6.27 6.15
CA VAL A 59 -0.09 -5.30 5.15
C VAL A 59 -0.72 -6.02 3.98
N SER A 60 -1.91 -5.56 3.61
CA SER A 60 -2.65 -6.08 2.49
C SER A 60 -2.15 -5.42 1.21
N TRP A 61 -1.81 -6.22 0.20
CA TRP A 61 -1.46 -5.76 -1.14
C TRP A 61 -2.59 -6.06 -2.12
N TYR A 62 -3.09 -5.04 -2.82
CA TYR A 62 -4.12 -5.25 -3.83
C TYR A 62 -3.51 -5.97 -5.03
N LYS A 63 -3.79 -7.27 -5.20
CA LYS A 63 -3.08 -8.12 -6.16
C LYS A 63 -3.33 -7.78 -7.64
N GLN A 64 -4.35 -6.97 -7.94
CA GLN A 64 -4.60 -6.41 -9.28
C GLN A 64 -3.92 -5.06 -9.50
N SER A 65 -3.27 -4.49 -8.48
CA SER A 65 -2.36 -3.35 -8.62
C SER A 65 -0.98 -3.81 -9.09
N ALA A 66 -0.04 -2.89 -9.31
CA ALA A 66 1.31 -3.27 -9.70
C ALA A 66 1.98 -4.11 -8.59
N VAL A 67 2.90 -5.00 -8.99
CA VAL A 67 3.88 -5.55 -8.05
C VAL A 67 4.81 -4.41 -7.61
N PRO A 68 5.10 -4.22 -6.31
CA PRO A 68 6.00 -3.16 -5.86
C PRO A 68 7.29 -3.11 -6.66
N GLY A 69 7.65 -1.93 -7.16
CA GLY A 69 8.87 -1.71 -7.97
C GLY A 69 8.69 -1.93 -9.48
N ASN A 70 7.54 -2.42 -9.93
CA ASN A 70 7.22 -2.48 -11.35
C ASN A 70 6.50 -1.20 -11.82
N GLN A 71 6.28 -1.08 -13.14
CA GLN A 71 5.45 -0.02 -13.72
C GLN A 71 4.01 -0.08 -13.17
N GLY A 72 3.45 1.10 -12.89
CA GLY A 72 2.16 1.28 -12.22
C GLY A 72 2.29 1.52 -10.71
N ASN A 73 1.12 1.54 -10.04
CA ASN A 73 1.01 1.85 -8.62
C ASN A 73 0.73 0.55 -7.87
N ALA A 74 1.64 0.15 -6.98
CA ALA A 74 1.37 -0.93 -6.05
C ALA A 74 0.64 -0.38 -4.83
N LEU A 75 -0.52 -0.96 -4.50
CA LEU A 75 -1.36 -0.44 -3.42
C LEU A 75 -1.29 -1.33 -2.20
N LEU A 76 -0.92 -0.73 -1.07
CA LEU A 76 -0.76 -1.36 0.22
C LEU A 76 -1.65 -0.67 1.26
N ALA A 77 -2.29 -1.46 2.12
CA ALA A 77 -3.08 -0.96 3.23
C ALA A 77 -2.82 -1.78 4.49
N GLY A 78 -2.63 -1.09 5.63
CA GLY A 78 -2.37 -1.74 6.91
C GLY A 78 -3.01 -0.98 8.07
N HIS A 79 -3.36 -1.70 9.13
CA HIS A 79 -3.95 -1.11 10.33
C HIS A 79 -2.90 -0.35 11.14
N ARG A 80 -3.22 0.90 11.50
CA ARG A 80 -2.46 1.66 12.51
C ARG A 80 -2.60 1.03 13.89
N ASP A 81 -3.81 0.59 14.20
CA ASP A 81 -4.18 -0.09 15.43
C ASP A 81 -5.38 -1.00 15.19
N TRP A 82 -5.57 -1.93 16.12
CA TRP A 82 -6.63 -2.91 16.08
C TRP A 82 -6.93 -3.38 17.50
N LYS A 83 -8.21 -3.46 17.86
CA LYS A 83 -8.69 -3.92 19.17
C LYS A 83 -8.01 -3.24 20.39
N GLY A 84 -7.57 -1.99 20.24
CA GLY A 84 -6.94 -1.21 21.30
C GLY A 84 -5.41 -1.33 21.37
N GLU A 85 -4.80 -2.10 20.48
CA GLU A 85 -3.34 -2.24 20.38
C GLU A 85 -2.80 -1.45 19.19
N LEU A 86 -1.72 -0.70 19.41
CA LEU A 86 -1.02 0.02 18.34
C LEU A 86 -0.14 -0.94 17.55
N GLY A 87 -0.26 -0.90 16.22
CA GLY A 87 0.53 -1.72 15.31
C GLY A 87 1.77 -1.01 14.76
N PRO A 88 2.58 -1.74 13.98
CA PRO A 88 3.71 -1.24 13.19
C PRO A 88 3.43 0.04 12.40
N PHE A 89 2.25 0.15 11.78
CA PHE A 89 1.93 1.26 10.88
C PHE A 89 1.70 2.60 11.57
N GLN A 90 1.64 2.65 12.91
CA GLN A 90 1.74 3.94 13.63
C GLN A 90 3.03 4.68 13.25
N TYR A 91 4.10 3.95 12.92
CA TYR A 91 5.39 4.52 12.56
C TYR A 91 5.32 5.48 11.38
N LEU A 92 4.34 5.29 10.47
CA LEU A 92 4.16 6.18 9.33
C LEU A 92 3.94 7.64 9.78
N GLU A 93 3.39 7.89 10.97
CA GLU A 93 3.25 9.25 11.53
C GLU A 93 4.59 9.96 11.72
N ASN A 94 5.69 9.21 11.84
CA ASN A 94 7.05 9.71 12.00
C ASN A 94 7.94 9.48 10.78
N ILE A 95 7.53 8.66 9.80
CA ILE A 95 8.33 8.41 8.60
C ILE A 95 8.65 9.71 7.86
N GLN A 96 9.88 9.84 7.39
CA GLN A 96 10.40 10.99 6.68
C GLN A 96 10.70 10.66 5.22
N LYS A 97 10.65 11.70 4.37
CA LYS A 97 11.16 11.62 3.00
C LYS A 97 12.64 11.25 3.03
N GLY A 98 13.03 10.34 2.16
CA GLY A 98 14.41 9.82 2.08
C GLY A 98 14.65 8.53 2.86
N GLU A 99 13.76 8.15 3.78
CA GLU A 99 13.85 6.87 4.47
C GLU A 99 13.69 5.69 3.53
N HIS A 100 14.30 4.56 3.91
CA HIS A 100 14.31 3.36 3.10
C HIS A 100 13.39 2.27 3.65
N ILE A 101 12.76 1.56 2.72
CA ILE A 101 11.89 0.42 2.95
C ILE A 101 12.41 -0.74 2.10
N LEU A 102 12.53 -1.92 2.69
CA LEU A 102 12.85 -3.15 1.95
C LEU A 102 11.56 -3.91 1.68
N ILE A 103 11.42 -4.45 0.46
CA ILE A 103 10.39 -5.42 0.14
C ILE A 103 11.05 -6.71 -0.33
N GLN A 104 10.72 -7.81 0.35
CA GLN A 104 11.10 -9.16 -0.05
C GLN A 104 9.98 -9.78 -0.89
N TYR A 105 10.36 -10.57 -1.89
CA TYR A 105 9.45 -11.27 -2.80
C TYR A 105 9.57 -12.79 -2.63
N GLU A 106 8.59 -13.55 -3.14
CA GLU A 106 8.56 -15.03 -3.03
C GLU A 106 9.80 -15.69 -3.63
N ASN A 107 10.37 -15.12 -4.70
CA ASN A 107 11.61 -15.56 -5.34
C ASN A 107 12.89 -15.24 -4.54
N GLN A 108 12.75 -14.80 -3.28
CA GLN A 108 13.83 -14.37 -2.37
C GLN A 108 14.55 -13.08 -2.80
N GLU A 109 14.12 -12.43 -3.88
CA GLU A 109 14.59 -11.10 -4.23
C GLU A 109 14.23 -10.11 -3.11
N VAL A 110 15.10 -9.14 -2.87
CA VAL A 110 14.85 -8.01 -1.98
C VAL A 110 15.15 -6.75 -2.76
N ARG A 111 14.20 -5.81 -2.78
CA ARG A 111 14.37 -4.49 -3.42
C ARG A 111 14.29 -3.40 -2.37
N THR A 112 15.08 -2.35 -2.58
CA THR A 112 15.10 -1.15 -1.74
C THR A 112 14.22 -0.08 -2.37
N PHE A 113 13.43 0.57 -1.53
CA PHE A 113 12.57 1.68 -1.89
C PHE A 113 12.91 2.89 -1.04
N GLN A 114 12.76 4.08 -1.61
CA GLN A 114 12.89 5.34 -0.89
C GLN A 114 11.54 6.04 -0.78
N VAL A 115 11.23 6.56 0.41
CA VAL A 115 10.06 7.41 0.64
C VAL A 115 10.24 8.74 -0.09
N ILE A 116 9.31 9.07 -0.98
CA ILE A 116 9.34 10.31 -1.77
C ILE A 116 8.32 11.34 -1.29
N GLU A 117 7.23 10.88 -0.68
CA GLU A 117 6.11 11.72 -0.27
C GLU A 117 5.38 11.11 0.94
N LYS A 118 4.88 12.01 1.79
CA LYS A 118 4.00 11.70 2.91
C LYS A 118 2.92 12.78 2.98
N GLN A 119 1.66 12.37 2.98
CA GLN A 119 0.54 13.29 3.04
C GLN A 119 -0.59 12.75 3.91
N VAL A 120 -1.23 13.64 4.66
CA VAL A 120 -2.46 13.36 5.41
C VAL A 120 -3.63 13.96 4.66
N TYR A 121 -4.71 13.19 4.53
CA TYR A 121 -5.97 13.62 3.96
C TYR A 121 -7.10 13.34 4.96
N HIS A 122 -8.15 14.15 4.93
CA HIS A 122 -9.41 13.72 5.52
C HIS A 122 -9.92 12.46 4.80
N ALA A 123 -10.54 11.55 5.55
CA ALA A 123 -10.91 10.22 5.07
C ALA A 123 -11.88 10.22 3.87
N GLU A 124 -12.61 11.32 3.68
CA GLU A 124 -13.57 11.54 2.59
C GLU A 124 -12.97 12.31 1.41
N GLU A 125 -11.75 12.85 1.56
CA GLU A 125 -11.11 13.77 0.61
C GLU A 125 -9.82 13.20 -0.01
N VAL A 126 -9.55 11.90 0.18
CA VAL A 126 -8.40 11.25 -0.46
C VAL A 126 -8.57 11.30 -1.98
N PRO A 127 -7.65 11.93 -2.72
CA PRO A 127 -7.76 12.04 -4.17
C PRO A 127 -7.79 10.68 -4.86
N ALA A 128 -8.61 10.54 -5.89
CA ALA A 128 -8.71 9.28 -6.66
C ALA A 128 -7.37 8.88 -7.31
N SER A 129 -6.49 9.85 -7.60
CA SER A 129 -5.14 9.62 -8.13
C SER A 129 -4.26 8.80 -7.18
N VAL A 130 -4.45 8.89 -5.86
CA VAL A 130 -3.74 8.07 -4.87
C VAL A 130 -3.98 6.57 -5.13
N MET A 131 -5.20 6.24 -5.55
CA MET A 131 -5.67 4.86 -5.78
C MET A 131 -5.63 4.41 -7.24
N ASN A 132 -5.16 5.27 -8.16
CA ASN A 132 -5.03 4.91 -9.57
C ASN A 132 -3.88 3.91 -9.74
N ILE A 133 -4.21 2.67 -10.12
CA ILE A 133 -3.24 1.57 -10.31
C ILE A 133 -2.30 1.79 -11.51
N GLN A 134 -2.64 2.71 -12.42
CA GLN A 134 -1.84 3.02 -13.61
C GLN A 134 -0.78 4.11 -13.35
N GLU A 135 -0.83 4.83 -12.23
CA GLU A 135 0.17 5.85 -11.85
C GLU A 135 1.48 5.19 -11.45
N GLY A 136 2.64 5.67 -11.87
CA GLY A 136 3.90 5.10 -11.38
C GLY A 136 5.08 5.24 -12.34
N PRO A 137 6.20 4.53 -12.05
CA PRO A 137 6.35 3.43 -11.08
C PRO A 137 6.37 3.92 -9.63
N ARG A 138 5.43 3.46 -8.78
CA ARG A 138 5.41 3.81 -7.35
C ARG A 138 4.68 2.77 -6.50
N VAL A 139 4.83 2.90 -5.18
CA VAL A 139 4.04 2.18 -4.19
C VAL A 139 3.32 3.20 -3.32
N THR A 140 2.03 2.99 -3.10
CA THR A 140 1.20 3.79 -2.19
C THR A 140 0.83 2.93 -0.99
N LEU A 141 1.30 3.33 0.20
CA LEU A 141 0.92 2.72 1.47
C LEU A 141 -0.02 3.64 2.23
N ILE A 142 -1.18 3.12 2.61
CA ILE A 142 -2.24 3.89 3.28
C ILE A 142 -2.56 3.27 4.63
N THR A 143 -2.67 4.12 5.65
CA THR A 143 -3.20 3.73 6.96
C THR A 143 -4.19 4.75 7.51
N CYS A 144 -4.92 4.37 8.56
CA CYS A 144 -5.76 5.27 9.34
C CYS A 144 -4.88 6.14 10.24
N THR A 145 -5.24 7.41 10.45
CA THR A 145 -4.55 8.29 11.42
C THR A 145 -5.53 9.35 11.96
N GLY A 146 -5.01 10.26 12.77
CA GLY A 146 -5.74 11.40 13.30
C GLY A 146 -6.73 11.02 14.38
N LYS A 147 -7.78 11.83 14.53
CA LYS A 147 -8.75 11.65 15.61
C LYS A 147 -9.64 10.42 15.33
N PHE A 148 -9.81 9.57 16.34
CA PHE A 148 -10.84 8.54 16.33
C PHE A 148 -12.16 9.12 16.84
N ILE A 149 -13.22 9.01 16.04
CA ILE A 149 -14.59 9.43 16.41
C ILE A 149 -15.53 8.26 16.15
N ARG A 150 -16.02 7.63 17.23
CA ARG A 150 -16.86 6.42 17.15
C ARG A 150 -18.17 6.70 16.42
N GLU A 151 -18.76 7.86 16.66
CA GLU A 151 -20.02 8.31 16.06
C GLU A 151 -19.88 8.53 14.55
N LYS A 152 -18.66 8.79 14.06
CA LYS A 152 -18.32 8.95 12.64
C LYS A 152 -17.63 7.71 12.04
N GLY A 153 -17.69 6.57 12.73
CA GLY A 153 -17.19 5.30 12.20
C GLY A 153 -15.68 5.11 12.23
N GLY A 154 -14.94 5.88 13.05
CA GLY A 154 -13.54 5.61 13.37
C GLY A 154 -12.59 6.77 13.07
N TYR A 155 -11.42 6.46 12.51
CA TYR A 155 -10.39 7.46 12.18
C TYR A 155 -10.83 8.41 11.07
N GLN A 156 -10.68 9.71 11.34
CA GLN A 156 -11.13 10.78 10.46
C GLN A 156 -10.13 11.10 9.34
N ASP A 157 -8.90 10.62 9.44
CA ASP A 157 -7.85 10.95 8.49
C ASP A 157 -7.19 9.68 7.92
N ARG A 158 -6.53 9.84 6.77
CA ARG A 158 -5.72 8.82 6.11
C ARG A 158 -4.33 9.37 5.91
N LEU A 159 -3.35 8.60 6.35
CA LEU A 159 -1.96 8.86 6.10
C LEU A 159 -1.54 8.04 4.88
N VAL A 160 -1.03 8.73 3.88
CA VAL A 160 -0.56 8.18 2.62
C VAL A 160 0.94 8.40 2.55
N VAL A 161 1.68 7.33 2.29
CA VAL A 161 3.12 7.36 2.06
C VAL A 161 3.40 6.78 0.69
N ILE A 162 4.14 7.52 -0.13
CA ILE A 162 4.54 7.09 -1.46
C ILE A 162 6.04 6.80 -1.46
N PHE A 163 6.42 5.65 -2.01
CA PHE A 163 7.82 5.26 -2.17
C PHE A 163 8.08 4.63 -3.55
N GLN A 164 9.33 4.73 -4.01
CA GLN A 164 9.78 4.25 -5.32
C GLN A 164 11.04 3.40 -5.18
N SER A 165 11.21 2.41 -6.07
CA SER A 165 12.42 1.60 -6.11
C SER A 165 13.62 2.47 -6.46
N ILE A 166 14.76 2.24 -5.82
CA ILE A 166 16.04 2.89 -6.12
C ILE A 166 17.06 1.90 -6.70
#